data_AF-A0A3E2NCT2-F1
#
_entry.id   AF-A0A3E2NCT2-F1
#
_cell.length_a   1.000
_cell.length_b   1.000
_cell.length_c   1.000
_cell.angle_alpha   90.00
_cell.angle_beta   90.00
_cell.angle_gamma   90.00
#
_symmetry.space_group_name_H-M   'P 1'
#
loop_
_entity.id
_entity.type
_entity.pdbx_description
1 polymer ?
#
loop_
_entity_poly.entity_id
_entity_poly.type
_entity_poly.pdbx_seq_one_letter_code
_entity_poly.pdbx_strand_id
1 'polypeptide(L)' 'MKLEWEYTKDGKPVVPIVPVMVLPEKRFGELIGTSENLIGILLNTGEYVDVPGNRVRRIHRPRKG' A
#
# COMPACT_ATOMS: atom_id res chain seq x y z
N MET A 1 -3.06 18.35 8.36
CA MET A 1 -3.88 17.13 8.53
C MET A 1 -2.97 16.05 9.10
N LYS A 2 -3.14 15.71 10.38
CA LYS A 2 -2.25 14.80 11.11
C LYS A 2 -2.88 13.40 11.01
N LEU A 3 -2.20 12.45 10.38
CA LEU A 3 -2.65 11.06 10.35
C LEU A 3 -2.43 10.47 11.74
N GLU A 4 -3.50 10.37 12.52
CA GLU A 4 -3.49 9.69 13.81
C GLU A 4 -3.51 8.18 13.54
N TRP A 5 -2.37 7.53 13.74
CA TRP A 5 -2.25 6.09 13.59
C TRP A 5 -3.01 5.42 14.75
N GLU A 6 -4.07 4.66 14.44
CA GLU A 6 -4.72 3.80 15.43
C GLU A 6 -3.80 2.60 15.73
N TYR A 7 -3.46 2.40 17.00
CA TYR A 7 -2.68 1.25 17.44
C TYR A 7 -3.62 0.06 17.71
N THR A 8 -3.22 -1.18 17.43
CA THR A 8 -3.97 -2.37 17.86
C THR A 8 -4.00 -2.43 19.39
N LYS A 9 -4.89 -3.26 19.96
CA LYS A 9 -4.88 -3.59 21.40
C LYS A 9 -3.52 -4.09 21.93
N ASP A 10 -2.61 -4.51 21.04
CA ASP A 10 -1.26 -5.00 21.35
C ASP A 10 -0.17 -3.92 21.17
N GLY A 11 -0.54 -2.64 21.02
CA GLY A 11 0.42 -1.53 20.90
C GLY A 11 1.20 -1.50 19.59
N LYS A 12 0.79 -2.26 18.57
CA LYS A 12 1.39 -2.22 17.24
C LYS A 12 0.65 -1.18 16.39
N PRO A 13 1.33 -0.29 15.66
CA PRO A 13 0.66 0.62 14.76
C PRO A 13 -0.18 -0.19 13.76
N VAL A 14 -1.49 0.04 13.71
CA VAL A 14 -2.31 -0.42 12.58
C VAL A 14 -2.01 0.56 11.46
N VAL A 15 -0.94 0.29 10.72
CA VAL A 15 -0.86 0.84 9.37
C VAL A 15 -1.96 0.11 8.61
N PRO A 16 -3.04 0.79 8.17
CA PRO A 16 -4.03 0.12 7.34
C PRO A 16 -3.28 -0.43 6.13
N ILE A 17 -3.25 -1.75 6.02
CA ILE A 17 -2.66 -2.39 4.87
C ILE A 17 -3.53 -2.01 3.68
N VAL A 18 -3.01 -1.12 2.83
CA VAL A 18 -3.71 -0.67 1.62
C VAL A 18 -3.16 -1.48 0.45
N PRO A 19 -3.85 -2.56 0.03
CA PRO A 19 -3.40 -3.35 -1.10
C PRO A 19 -3.58 -2.55 -2.40
N VAL A 20 -2.58 -2.65 -3.26
CA VAL A 20 -2.51 -1.92 -4.53
C VAL A 20 -2.09 -2.84 -5.67
N MET A 21 -2.47 -2.43 -6.88
CA MET A 21 -2.04 -3.01 -8.15
C MET A 21 -1.30 -1.95 -8.96
N VAL A 22 -0.13 -2.31 -9.49
CA VAL A 22 0.72 -1.50 -10.36
C VAL A 22 0.47 -1.88 -11.82
N LEU A 23 0.22 -0.89 -12.65
CA LEU A 23 -0.03 -1.00 -14.09
C LEU A 23 1.21 -0.59 -14.91
N PRO A 24 1.37 -1.11 -16.14
CA PRO A 24 0.47 -2.05 -16.84
C PRO A 24 0.67 -3.53 -16.48
N GLU A 25 1.76 -3.91 -15.82
CA GLU A 25 2.16 -5.32 -15.64
C GLU A 25 1.34 -6.07 -14.57
N LYS A 26 0.36 -5.41 -13.94
CA LYS A 26 -0.48 -5.96 -12.86
C LYS A 26 0.35 -6.58 -11.73
N ARG A 27 1.35 -5.86 -11.22
CA ARG A 27 2.09 -6.25 -10.02
C ARG A 27 1.28 -5.88 -8.78
N PHE A 28 1.37 -6.66 -7.70
CA PHE A 28 0.57 -6.47 -6.50
C PHE A 28 1.46 -6.23 -5.29
N GLY A 29 0.98 -5.41 -4.36
CA GLY A 29 1.73 -5.07 -3.16
C GLY A 29 0.91 -4.24 -2.19
N GLU A 30 1.61 -3.63 -1.24
CA GLU A 30 1.06 -2.80 -0.18
C GLU A 30 1.64 -1.38 -0.29
N LEU A 31 0.79 -0.36 -0.19
CA LEU A 31 1.23 1.03 -0.13
C LEU A 31 1.94 1.26 1.20
N ILE A 32 3.19 1.71 1.14
CA ILE A 32 4.02 2.00 2.31
C ILE A 32 4.27 3.50 2.50
N GLY A 33 4.06 4.32 1.46
CA GLY A 33 4.23 5.76 1.54
C GLY A 33 3.79 6.48 0.27
N THR A 34 3.68 7.80 0.36
CA THR A 34 3.41 8.70 -0.76
C THR A 34 4.30 9.91 -0.65
N SER A 35 4.94 10.31 -1.75
CA SER A 35 5.74 11.53 -1.84
C SER A 35 5.42 12.22 -3.15
N GLU A 36 4.87 13.44 -3.08
CA GLU A 36 4.43 14.21 -4.24
C GLU A 36 3.57 13.38 -5.22
N ASN A 37 4.13 13.00 -6.37
CA ASN A 37 3.47 12.24 -7.43
C ASN A 37 3.82 10.75 -7.45
N LEU A 38 4.64 10.30 -6.50
CA LEU A 38 5.11 8.92 -6.38
C LEU A 38 4.42 8.21 -5.20
N ILE A 39 4.13 6.94 -5.42
CA ILE A 39 3.62 6.02 -4.43
C ILE A 39 4.68 4.94 -4.21
N GLY A 40 5.16 4.86 -2.98
CA GLY A 40 6.06 3.79 -2.54
C GLY A 40 5.25 2.54 -2.23
N ILE A 41 5.66 1.42 -2.81
CA ILE A 41 4.97 0.14 -2.74
C ILE A 41 5.95 -0.95 -2.37
N LEU A 42 5.61 -1.76 -1.36
CA LEU A 42 6.25 -3.05 -1.12
C LEU A 42 5.50 -4.10 -1.94
N LEU A 43 6.13 -4.61 -3.00
CA LEU A 43 5.57 -5.66 -3.84
C LEU A 43 5.52 -6.99 -3.07
N ASN A 44 4.59 -7.87 -3.46
CA ASN A 44 4.49 -9.22 -2.88
C ASN A 44 5.76 -10.07 -3.11
N THR A 45 6.64 -9.65 -4.03
CA THR A 45 7.96 -10.24 -4.25
C THR A 45 8.97 -9.86 -3.17
N GLY A 46 8.67 -8.89 -2.31
CA GLY A 46 9.59 -8.30 -1.34
C GLY A 46 10.37 -7.09 -1.88
N GLU A 47 10.18 -6.71 -3.14
CA GLU A 47 10.82 -5.56 -3.77
C GLU A 47 10.13 -4.25 -3.37
N TYR A 48 10.92 -3.20 -3.16
CA TYR A 48 10.44 -1.83 -2.95
C TYR A 48 10.47 -1.07 -4.27
N VAL A 49 9.34 -0.46 -4.66
CA VAL A 49 9.24 0.33 -5.89
C VAL A 49 8.52 1.65 -5.65
N ASP A 50 9.01 2.71 -6.28
CA ASP A 50 8.33 4.00 -6.38
C ASP A 50 7.65 4.13 -7.74
N VAL A 51 6.35 4.37 -7.74
CA VAL A 51 5.52 4.35 -8.95
C VAL A 51 4.70 5.64 -9.05
N PRO A 52 4.61 6.27 -10.25
CA PRO A 52 3.69 7.37 -10.46
C PRO A 52 2.25 7.02 -10.06
N GLY A 53 1.55 7.92 -9.36
CA GLY A 53 0.21 7.65 -8.85
C GLY A 53 -0.83 7.24 -9.91
N ASN A 54 -0.67 7.70 -11.16
CA ASN A 54 -1.53 7.32 -12.28
C ASN A 54 -1.33 5.87 -12.77
N ARG A 55 -0.31 5.16 -12.28
CA ARG A 55 -0.03 3.75 -12.56
C ARG A 55 -0.42 2.84 -11.40
N VAL A 56 -1.05 3.36 -10.35
CA VAL A 56 -1.40 2.59 -9.15
C VAL A 56 -2.90 2.61 -8.94
N ARG A 57 -3.49 1.43 -8.72
CA ARG A 57 -4.91 1.29 -8.34
C ARG A 57 -5.00 0.62 -6.99
N ARG A 58 -5.75 1.22 -6.06
CA ARG A 58 -6.18 0.53 -4.84
C ARG A 58 -7.11 -0.63 -5.22
N ILE A 59 -6.93 -1.76 -4.56
CA ILE A 59 -7.76 -2.96 -4.76
C ILE A 59 -8.34 -3.41 -3.42
N HIS A 60 -9.29 -4.34 -3.45
CA HIS A 60 -9.77 -5.00 -2.24
C HIS A 60 -9.01 -6.31 -2.08
N ARG A 61 -8.51 -6.61 -0.87
CA ARG A 61 -8.01 -7.96 -0.58
C ARG A 61 -9.23 -8.89 -0.59
N PRO A 62 -9.25 -9.97 -1.41
CA PRO A 62 -10.35 -10.93 -1.30
C PRO A 62 -10.39 -11.45 0.13
N ARG A 63 -11.56 -11.37 0.77
CA ARG A 63 -11.77 -12.03 2.05
C ARG A 63 -11.52 -13.51 1.81
N LYS A 64 -10.52 -14.09 2.47
CA LYS A 64 -10.39 -15.55 2.52
C LYS A 64 -11.73 -16.09 3.03
N GLY A 65 -12.37 -16.93 2.23
CA GLY A 65 -13.50 -17.74 2.67
C GLY A 65 -13.08 -18.76 3.72
#